data_AF-A0A1G8IGD1-F1
#
_entry.id   AF-A0A1G8IGD1-F1
#
_cell.length_a   1.000
_cell.length_b   1.000
_cell.length_c   1.000
_cell.angle_alpha   90.00
_cell.angle_beta   90.00
_cell.angle_gamma   90.00
#
_symmetry.space_group_name_H-M   'P 1'
#
loop_
_entity.id
_entity.type
_entity.pdbx_description
1 polymer ?
#
loop_
_entity_poly.entity_id
_entity_poly.type
_entity_poly.pdbx_seq_one_letter_code
_entity_poly.pdbx_strand_id
1 'polypeptide(L)'
;MWWAVAQLAAAATGLLFVAVLARHQRVRGTAAWWILGGLVLLFCLDEGTGLHERLEGLILQFTDIPDTMFLWLVLGIPLALIVLVLAAVSARHLPEESTRLIVLGVVTLLFAAVGLEFVAGHSVGLGAPPLAVDVLSHLEEFLELVAGSLLLAAPLAAVRTRTTGKSTSFTLMDRSRR
;
A
#
# COMPACT_ATOMS: atom_id res chain seq x y z
N MET A 1 7.46 -9.42 -6.75
CA MET A 1 6.68 -10.43 -7.53
C MET A 1 5.73 -9.77 -8.55
N TRP A 2 5.69 -10.19 -9.84
CA TRP A 2 4.89 -9.51 -10.89
C TRP A 2 3.38 -9.42 -10.61
N TRP A 3 2.84 -10.37 -9.85
CA TRP A 3 1.43 -10.40 -9.49
C TRP A 3 1.05 -9.29 -8.49
N ALA A 4 1.90 -9.03 -7.49
CA ALA A 4 1.73 -7.94 -6.53
C ALA A 4 1.74 -6.58 -7.24
N VAL A 5 2.67 -6.37 -8.17
CA VAL A 5 2.72 -5.17 -9.03
C VAL A 5 1.40 -4.97 -9.78
N ALA A 6 0.89 -6.02 -10.44
CA ALA A 6 -0.36 -5.94 -11.20
C ALA A 6 -1.55 -5.56 -10.30
N GLN A 7 -1.60 -6.13 -9.09
CA GLN A 7 -2.65 -5.88 -8.11
C GLN A 7 -2.59 -4.44 -7.57
N LEU A 8 -1.40 -3.95 -7.21
CA LEU A 8 -1.19 -2.58 -6.76
C LEU A 8 -1.46 -1.57 -7.87
N ALA A 9 -1.07 -1.86 -9.11
CA ALA A 9 -1.40 -1.03 -10.28
C ALA A 9 -2.92 -0.94 -10.50
N ALA A 10 -3.64 -2.05 -10.37
CA ALA A 10 -5.09 -2.07 -10.44
C ALA A 10 -5.73 -1.26 -9.30
N ALA A 11 -5.23 -1.41 -8.07
CA ALA A 11 -5.70 -0.66 -6.91
C ALA A 11 -5.47 0.85 -7.07
N ALA A 12 -4.27 1.26 -7.48
CA ALA A 12 -3.92 2.65 -7.78
C ALA A 12 -4.85 3.21 -8.88
N THR A 13 -5.06 2.45 -9.96
CA THR A 13 -5.96 2.85 -11.05
C THR A 13 -7.39 3.06 -10.55
N GLY A 14 -7.90 2.14 -9.71
CA GLY A 14 -9.23 2.27 -9.11
C GLY A 14 -9.36 3.50 -8.22
N LEU A 15 -8.36 3.78 -7.37
CA LEU A 15 -8.32 4.96 -6.51
C LEU A 15 -8.27 6.26 -7.31
N LEU A 16 -7.44 6.32 -8.35
CA LEU A 16 -7.31 7.49 -9.22
C LEU A 16 -8.58 7.70 -10.07
N PHE A 17 -9.21 6.63 -10.53
CA PHE A 17 -10.53 6.72 -11.19
C PHE A 17 -11.58 7.32 -10.26
N VAL A 18 -11.65 6.85 -9.01
CA VAL A 18 -12.54 7.41 -8.00
C VAL A 18 -12.19 8.87 -7.68
N ALA A 19 -10.89 9.24 -7.68
CA ALA A 19 -10.47 10.63 -7.49
C ALA A 19 -10.98 11.56 -8.61
N VAL A 20 -10.92 11.10 -9.87
CA VAL A 20 -11.49 11.82 -11.02
C VAL A 20 -13.00 11.93 -10.90
N LEU A 21 -13.69 10.84 -10.55
CA LEU A 21 -15.14 10.83 -10.35
C LEU A 21 -15.55 11.78 -9.22
N ALA A 22 -14.79 11.79 -8.12
CA ALA A 22 -15.03 12.65 -6.98
C ALA A 22 -14.90 14.13 -7.34
N ARG A 23 -13.89 14.47 -8.15
CA ARG A 23 -13.70 15.83 -8.67
C ARG A 23 -14.88 16.24 -9.56
N HIS A 24 -15.33 15.35 -10.44
CA HIS A 24 -16.46 15.62 -11.34
C HIS A 24 -17.78 15.82 -10.58
N GLN A 25 -18.05 14.99 -9.57
CA GLN A 25 -19.26 15.06 -8.74
C GLN A 25 -19.17 16.13 -7.64
N ARG A 26 -18.02 16.81 -7.49
CA ARG A 26 -17.76 17.83 -6.46
C ARG A 26 -18.03 17.33 -5.03
N VAL A 27 -17.78 16.04 -4.78
CA VAL A 27 -17.92 15.46 -3.43
C VAL A 27 -16.73 15.85 -2.55
N ARG A 28 -16.96 15.93 -1.24
CA ARG A 28 -15.88 16.17 -0.27
C ARG A 28 -14.89 15.00 -0.27
N GLY A 29 -13.65 15.24 0.13
CA GLY A 29 -12.62 14.19 0.18
C GLY A 29 -11.94 13.88 -1.16
N THR A 30 -12.15 14.67 -2.22
CA THR A 30 -11.44 14.50 -3.50
C THR A 30 -9.92 14.43 -3.34
N ALA A 31 -9.34 15.31 -2.52
CA ALA A 31 -7.90 15.33 -2.27
C ALA A 31 -7.40 14.03 -1.61
N ALA A 32 -8.20 13.43 -0.72
CA ALA A 32 -7.85 12.18 -0.07
C ALA A 32 -7.73 11.04 -1.09
N TRP A 33 -8.64 10.94 -2.06
CA TRP A 33 -8.55 9.95 -3.13
C TRP A 33 -7.29 10.11 -3.99
N TRP A 34 -6.90 11.35 -4.31
CA TRP A 34 -5.64 11.60 -5.03
C TRP A 34 -4.41 11.21 -4.23
N ILE A 35 -4.36 11.59 -2.95
CA ILE A 35 -3.24 11.25 -2.07
C ILE A 35 -3.09 9.73 -1.95
N LEU A 36 -4.21 9.02 -1.70
CA LEU A 36 -4.21 7.58 -1.54
C LEU A 36 -3.88 6.84 -2.84
N GLY A 37 -4.42 7.29 -3.98
CA GLY A 37 -4.06 6.76 -5.29
C GLY A 37 -2.56 6.96 -5.61
N GLY A 38 -2.01 8.12 -5.27
CA GLY A 38 -0.57 8.40 -5.39
C GLY A 38 0.28 7.51 -4.48
N LEU A 39 -0.13 7.31 -3.23
CA LEU A 39 0.56 6.42 -2.29
C LEU A 39 0.60 4.97 -2.79
N VAL A 40 -0.53 4.43 -3.22
CA VAL A 40 -0.58 3.05 -3.75
C VAL A 40 0.22 2.92 -5.06
N LEU A 41 0.26 3.97 -5.87
CA LEU A 41 1.13 4.01 -7.05
C LEU A 41 2.62 3.98 -6.67
N LEU A 42 3.01 4.67 -5.58
CA LEU A 42 4.39 4.60 -5.07
C LEU A 42 4.73 3.21 -4.56
N PHE A 43 3.81 2.52 -3.86
CA PHE A 43 4.00 1.12 -3.49
C PHE A 43 4.14 0.21 -4.71
N CYS A 44 3.31 0.41 -5.74
CA CYS A 44 3.42 -0.32 -7.00
C CYS A 44 4.77 -0.10 -7.68
N LEU A 45 5.31 1.12 -7.61
CA LEU A 45 6.60 1.46 -8.19
C LEU A 45 7.74 0.79 -7.42
N ASP A 46 7.70 0.84 -6.09
CA ASP A 46 8.68 0.20 -5.23
C ASP A 46 8.73 -1.30 -5.49
N GLU A 47 7.59 -1.98 -5.43
CA GLU A 47 7.45 -3.41 -5.70
C GLU A 47 7.91 -3.81 -7.13
N GLY A 48 7.68 -2.93 -8.11
CA GLY A 48 8.09 -3.16 -9.49
C GLY A 48 9.58 -2.93 -9.75
N THR A 49 10.29 -2.24 -8.87
CA THR A 49 11.67 -1.79 -9.11
C THR A 49 12.66 -2.21 -8.03
N GLY A 50 12.19 -2.68 -6.86
CA GLY A 50 13.00 -2.90 -5.66
C GLY A 50 13.64 -1.58 -5.21
N LEU A 51 12.87 -0.49 -5.12
CA LEU A 51 13.45 0.82 -4.79
C LEU A 51 14.11 0.81 -3.41
N HIS A 52 13.50 0.15 -2.41
CA HIS A 52 14.09 0.01 -1.08
C HIS A 52 15.36 -0.87 -1.08
N GLU A 53 15.42 -1.94 -1.89
CA GLU A 53 16.64 -2.74 -2.07
C GLU A 53 17.77 -1.90 -2.70
N ARG A 54 17.44 -1.09 -3.70
CA ARG A 54 18.42 -0.19 -4.34
C ARG A 54 18.88 0.93 -3.41
N LEU A 55 18.03 1.35 -2.49
CA LEU A 55 18.34 2.38 -1.50
C LEU A 55 19.44 1.90 -0.56
N GLU A 56 19.43 0.63 -0.16
CA GLU A 56 20.51 0.01 0.60
C GLU A 56 21.85 0.11 -0.13
N GLY A 57 21.89 -0.29 -1.40
CA GLY A 57 23.08 -0.20 -2.24
C GLY A 57 23.60 1.25 -2.43
N LEU A 58 22.72 2.25 -2.34
CA LEU A 58 23.12 3.66 -2.38
C LEU A 58 23.71 4.12 -1.04
N ILE A 59 23.12 3.74 0.09
CA ILE A 59 23.61 4.10 1.44
C ILE A 59 25.03 3.57 1.66
N LEU A 60 25.29 2.34 1.23
CA LEU A 60 26.61 1.71 1.33
C LEU A 60 27.70 2.44 0.52
N GLN A 61 27.35 3.24 -0.49
CA GLN A 61 28.33 4.06 -1.23
C GLN A 61 28.81 5.29 -0.43
N PHE A 62 28.07 5.69 0.60
CA PHE A 62 28.35 6.89 1.39
C PHE A 62 28.68 6.59 2.85
N THR A 63 28.72 5.32 3.25
CA THR A 63 28.94 4.90 4.64
C THR A 63 29.89 3.72 4.73
N ASP A 64 30.75 3.69 5.75
CA ASP A 64 31.62 2.55 6.08
C ASP A 64 30.93 1.55 7.02
N ILE A 65 29.59 1.58 7.07
CA ILE A 65 28.84 0.66 7.92
C ILE A 65 29.00 -0.74 7.31
N PRO A 66 29.29 -1.78 8.13
CA PRO A 66 29.32 -3.15 7.63
C PRO A 66 28.07 -3.43 6.81
N ASP A 67 28.20 -4.25 5.76
CA ASP A 67 27.08 -4.75 4.97
C ASP A 67 26.17 -5.60 5.86
N THR A 68 25.37 -4.92 6.66
CA THR A 68 24.25 -5.47 7.39
C THR A 68 23.12 -5.39 6.40
N MET A 69 22.67 -6.56 5.93
CA MET A 69 21.36 -6.67 5.30
C MET A 69 20.37 -5.81 6.12
N PHE A 70 19.51 -5.07 5.45
CA PHE A 70 18.43 -4.24 6.05
C PHE A 70 18.84 -2.84 6.54
N LEU A 71 19.95 -2.27 6.06
CA LEU A 71 20.33 -0.87 6.34
C LEU A 71 19.25 0.15 5.93
N TRP A 72 18.49 -0.19 4.89
CA TRP A 72 17.40 0.64 4.40
C TRP A 72 16.30 0.85 5.45
N LEU A 73 16.10 -0.06 6.42
CA LEU A 73 15.06 0.03 7.46
C LEU A 73 15.19 1.29 8.32
N VAL A 74 16.40 1.84 8.46
CA VAL A 74 16.63 3.13 9.16
C VAL A 74 15.84 4.27 8.50
N LEU A 75 15.73 4.25 7.17
CA LEU A 75 14.91 5.18 6.40
C LEU A 75 13.49 4.66 6.18
N GLY A 76 13.35 3.34 6.02
CA GLY A 76 12.10 2.63 5.78
C GLY A 76 11.09 2.82 6.90
N ILE A 77 11.50 2.67 8.17
CA ILE A 77 10.60 2.77 9.32
C ILE A 77 9.99 4.18 9.45
N PRO A 78 10.77 5.29 9.46
CA PRO A 78 10.19 6.63 9.47
C PRO A 78 9.26 6.89 8.28
N LEU A 79 9.65 6.45 7.08
CA LEU A 79 8.83 6.62 5.88
C LEU A 79 7.51 5.84 5.99
N ALA A 80 7.54 4.59 6.46
CA ALA A 80 6.37 3.77 6.71
C ALA A 80 5.42 4.43 7.71
N LEU A 81 5.94 5.04 8.79
CA LEU A 81 5.12 5.78 9.74
C LEU A 81 4.45 7.01 9.10
N ILE A 82 5.18 7.78 8.29
CA ILE A 82 4.63 8.93 7.55
C ILE A 82 3.51 8.47 6.61
N VAL A 83 3.75 7.39 5.86
CA VAL A 83 2.76 6.84 4.93
C VAL A 83 1.53 6.32 5.66
N LEU A 84 1.70 5.62 6.79
CA LEU A 84 0.60 5.14 7.62
C LEU A 84 -0.26 6.30 8.14
N VAL A 85 0.37 7.35 8.68
CA VAL A 85 -0.34 8.54 9.17
C VAL A 85 -1.07 9.25 8.03
N LEU A 86 -0.38 9.47 6.89
CA LEU A 86 -0.96 10.13 5.73
C LEU A 86 -2.14 9.33 5.17
N ALA A 87 -2.02 8.01 5.07
CA ALA A 87 -3.09 7.13 4.64
C ALA A 87 -4.27 7.18 5.61
N ALA A 88 -4.05 7.07 6.92
CA ALA A 88 -5.11 7.11 7.92
C ALA A 88 -5.84 8.46 7.96
N VAL A 89 -5.10 9.58 7.91
CA VAL A 89 -5.68 10.94 7.90
C VAL A 89 -6.48 11.17 6.61
N SER A 90 -5.96 10.73 5.47
CA SER A 90 -6.65 10.86 4.18
C SER A 90 -7.91 10.00 4.16
N ALA A 91 -7.80 8.73 4.57
CA ALA A 91 -8.88 7.75 4.55
C ALA A 91 -10.08 8.18 5.42
N ARG A 92 -9.86 8.95 6.50
CA ARG A 92 -10.95 9.54 7.31
C ARG A 92 -11.90 10.44 6.51
N HIS A 93 -11.57 10.88 5.30
CA HIS A 93 -12.46 11.68 4.47
C HIS A 93 -13.31 10.83 3.51
N LEU A 94 -13.21 9.51 3.58
CA LEU A 94 -13.84 8.56 2.67
C LEU A 94 -15.04 7.84 3.31
N PRO A 95 -15.85 7.12 2.53
CA PRO A 95 -16.85 6.20 3.07
C PRO A 95 -16.25 5.22 4.09
N GLU A 96 -17.07 4.78 5.07
CA GLU A 96 -16.60 3.98 6.20
C GLU A 96 -15.94 2.65 5.75
N GLU A 97 -16.55 1.96 4.77
CA GLU A 97 -16.00 0.71 4.23
C GLU A 97 -14.66 0.93 3.51
N SER A 98 -14.56 1.94 2.63
CA SER A 98 -13.30 2.28 1.98
C SER A 98 -12.22 2.68 2.99
N THR A 99 -12.60 3.39 4.06
CA THR A 99 -11.66 3.75 5.14
C THR A 99 -11.06 2.51 5.78
N ARG A 100 -11.90 1.54 6.15
CA ARG A 100 -11.47 0.29 6.79
C ARG A 100 -10.55 -0.52 5.87
N LEU A 101 -10.95 -0.68 4.61
CA LEU A 101 -10.17 -1.42 3.62
C LEU A 101 -8.80 -0.78 3.35
N ILE A 102 -8.73 0.55 3.25
CA ILE A 102 -7.46 1.25 3.05
C ILE A 102 -6.56 1.15 4.27
N VAL A 103 -7.08 1.42 5.47
CA VAL A 103 -6.27 1.38 6.68
C VAL A 103 -5.76 -0.04 6.92
N LEU A 104 -6.62 -1.06 6.78
CA LEU A 104 -6.22 -2.44 6.93
C LEU A 104 -5.20 -2.85 5.85
N GLY A 105 -5.44 -2.47 4.59
CA GLY A 105 -4.52 -2.76 3.49
C GLY A 105 -3.14 -2.14 3.70
N VAL A 106 -3.06 -0.85 4.06
CA VAL A 106 -1.79 -0.17 4.32
C VAL A 106 -1.09 -0.74 5.55
N VAL A 107 -1.80 -1.01 6.64
CA VAL A 107 -1.19 -1.62 7.84
C VAL A 107 -0.62 -3.00 7.52
N THR A 108 -1.37 -3.84 6.81
CA THR A 108 -0.91 -5.18 6.41
C THR A 108 0.30 -5.09 5.49
N LEU A 109 0.29 -4.18 4.51
CA LEU A 109 1.41 -3.98 3.58
C LEU A 109 2.69 -3.56 4.32
N LEU A 110 2.59 -2.54 5.17
CA LEU A 110 3.75 -2.03 5.91
C LEU A 110 4.25 -3.04 6.95
N PHE A 111 3.34 -3.83 7.55
CA PHE A 111 3.74 -4.92 8.44
C PHE A 111 4.49 -6.02 7.70
N ALA A 112 4.09 -6.37 6.48
CA ALA A 112 4.84 -7.30 5.65
C ALA A 112 6.22 -6.73 5.30
N ALA A 113 6.26 -5.62 4.57
CA ALA A 113 7.50 -5.04 4.03
C ALA A 113 8.51 -4.58 5.09
N VAL A 114 8.06 -4.06 6.23
CA VAL A 114 8.98 -3.57 7.29
C VAL A 114 9.09 -4.55 8.43
N GLY A 115 7.97 -5.11 8.87
CA GLY A 115 7.92 -5.98 10.04
C GLY A 115 8.50 -7.36 9.77
N LEU A 116 8.09 -8.02 8.70
CA LEU A 116 8.57 -9.36 8.38
C LEU A 116 10.00 -9.34 7.84
N GLU A 117 10.39 -8.33 7.06
CA GLU A 117 11.79 -8.14 6.69
C GLU A 117 12.69 -7.97 7.92
N PHE A 118 12.30 -7.13 8.89
CA PHE A 118 13.06 -6.97 10.13
C PHE A 118 13.20 -8.30 10.89
N VAL A 119 12.13 -9.08 10.99
CA VAL A 119 12.14 -10.39 11.67
C VAL A 119 13.00 -11.39 10.90
N ALA A 120 12.90 -11.45 9.58
CA ALA A 120 13.71 -12.32 8.73
C ALA A 120 15.19 -11.98 8.89
N GLY A 121 15.53 -10.70 8.82
CA GLY A 121 16.90 -10.23 9.00
C GLY A 121 17.49 -10.50 10.36
N HIS A 122 16.72 -10.23 11.42
CA HIS A 122 17.14 -10.57 12.78
C HIS A 122 17.34 -12.08 12.95
N SER A 123 16.47 -12.90 12.36
CA SER A 123 16.58 -14.36 12.40
C SER A 123 17.84 -14.87 11.70
N VAL A 124 18.20 -14.30 10.54
CA VAL A 124 19.47 -14.58 9.85
C VAL A 124 20.66 -14.24 10.75
N GLY A 125 20.65 -13.08 11.39
CA GLY A 125 21.70 -12.66 12.34
C GLY A 125 21.86 -13.59 13.55
N LEU A 126 20.79 -14.32 13.93
CA LEU A 126 20.80 -15.33 14.98
C LEU A 126 21.16 -16.75 14.48
N GLY A 127 21.47 -16.92 13.19
CA GLY A 127 21.81 -18.22 12.60
C GLY A 127 20.60 -19.12 12.35
N ALA A 128 19.42 -18.55 12.09
CA ALA A 128 18.23 -19.31 11.74
C ALA A 128 18.47 -20.18 10.48
N PRO A 129 17.88 -21.39 10.41
CA PRO A 129 18.03 -22.25 9.24
C PRO A 129 17.36 -21.61 8.01
N PRO A 130 17.86 -21.87 6.78
CA PRO A 130 17.30 -21.30 5.55
C PRO A 130 15.78 -21.50 5.42
N LEU A 131 15.28 -22.67 5.80
CA LEU A 131 13.84 -22.98 5.77
C LEU A 131 12.99 -22.00 6.60
N ALA A 132 13.50 -21.53 7.74
CA ALA A 132 12.76 -20.57 8.57
C ALA A 132 12.69 -19.19 7.90
N VAL A 133 13.76 -18.79 7.23
CA VAL A 133 13.82 -17.53 6.47
C VAL A 133 12.89 -17.61 5.25
N ASP A 134 12.93 -18.73 4.51
CA ASP A 134 12.03 -18.95 3.37
C ASP A 134 10.56 -18.86 3.79
N VAL A 135 10.18 -19.45 4.93
CA VAL A 135 8.79 -19.38 5.44
C VAL A 135 8.39 -17.93 5.74
N LEU A 136 9.29 -17.11 6.29
CA LEU A 136 9.02 -15.69 6.54
C LEU A 136 8.83 -14.93 5.23
N SER A 137 9.66 -15.18 4.22
CA SER A 137 9.51 -14.56 2.89
C SER A 137 8.20 -14.97 2.21
N HIS A 138 7.77 -16.24 2.29
CA HIS A 138 6.47 -16.63 1.73
C HIS A 138 5.29 -15.99 2.50
N LEU A 139 5.43 -15.82 3.81
CA LEU A 139 4.42 -15.13 4.63
C LEU A 139 4.33 -13.65 4.27
N GLU A 140 5.48 -13.02 4.04
CA GLU A 140 5.59 -11.64 3.56
C GLU A 140 4.87 -11.47 2.23
N GLU A 141 5.25 -12.24 1.21
CA GLU A 141 4.59 -12.22 -0.10
C GLU A 141 3.07 -12.45 0.01
N PHE A 142 2.65 -13.40 0.84
CA PHE A 142 1.23 -13.66 1.09
C PHE A 142 0.51 -12.43 1.66
N LEU A 143 1.09 -11.77 2.67
CA LEU A 143 0.49 -10.60 3.29
C LEU A 143 0.45 -9.39 2.36
N GLU A 144 1.44 -9.22 1.48
CA GLU A 144 1.40 -8.19 0.43
C GLU A 144 0.27 -8.43 -0.57
N LEU A 145 0.03 -9.68 -0.95
CA LEU A 145 -1.11 -10.04 -1.79
C LEU A 145 -2.46 -9.81 -1.09
N VAL A 146 -2.55 -10.08 0.20
CA VAL A 146 -3.74 -9.73 1.00
C VAL A 146 -3.91 -8.21 1.04
N ALA A 147 -2.85 -7.46 1.30
CA ALA A 147 -2.86 -6.01 1.37
C ALA A 147 -3.32 -5.37 0.05
N GLY A 148 -2.74 -5.76 -1.09
CA GLY A 148 -3.15 -5.23 -2.38
C GLY A 148 -4.59 -5.60 -2.75
N SER A 149 -5.11 -6.75 -2.30
CA SER A 149 -6.53 -7.13 -2.49
C SER A 149 -7.45 -6.19 -1.73
N LEU A 150 -7.10 -5.84 -0.49
CA LEU A 150 -7.83 -4.86 0.32
C LEU A 150 -7.81 -3.47 -0.32
N LEU A 151 -6.64 -3.03 -0.78
CA LEU A 151 -6.46 -1.74 -1.46
C LEU A 151 -7.23 -1.67 -2.79
N LEU A 152 -7.32 -2.79 -3.52
CA LEU A 152 -8.11 -2.89 -4.75
C LEU A 152 -9.62 -2.85 -4.47
N ALA A 153 -10.08 -3.50 -3.40
CA ALA A 153 -11.49 -3.50 -3.01
C ALA A 153 -11.96 -2.12 -2.51
N ALA A 154 -11.07 -1.33 -1.90
CA ALA A 154 -11.40 -0.03 -1.30
C ALA A 154 -12.12 0.98 -2.23
N PRO A 155 -11.61 1.30 -3.44
CA PRO A 155 -12.30 2.21 -4.35
C PRO A 155 -13.63 1.63 -4.86
N LEU A 156 -13.71 0.30 -5.05
CA LEU A 156 -14.93 -0.36 -5.49
C LEU A 156 -16.05 -0.25 -4.45
N ALA A 157 -15.70 -0.34 -3.16
CA ALA A 157 -16.64 -0.16 -2.06
C ALA A 157 -17.28 1.24 -2.03
N ALA A 158 -16.62 2.25 -2.59
CA ALA A 158 -17.14 3.62 -2.64
C ALA A 158 -18.05 3.91 -3.84
N VAL A 159 -18.15 3.00 -4.82
CA VAL A 159 -18.84 3.24 -6.09
C VAL A 159 -20.14 2.45 -6.16
N ARG A 160 -21.23 3.13 -6.51
CA ARG A 160 -22.50 2.52 -6.89
C ARG A 160 -22.73 2.68 -8.39
N THR A 161 -23.11 1.59 -9.04
CA THR A 161 -23.46 1.59 -10.47
C THR A 161 -24.97 1.55 -10.63
N ARG A 162 -25.48 2.33 -11.59
CA ARG A 162 -26.88 2.27 -12.01
C ARG A 162 -26.94 2.22 -13.53
N THR A 163 -27.50 1.15 -14.06
CA THR A 163 -27.69 0.95 -15.50
C THR A 163 -29.14 1.27 -15.87
N THR A 164 -29.33 2.20 -16.81
CA THR A 164 -30.64 2.57 -17.34
C THR A 164 -30.58 2.55 -18.87
N GLY A 165 -31.23 1.56 -19.49
CA GLY A 165 -31.16 1.35 -20.94
C GLY A 165 -29.73 1.05 -21.40
N LYS A 166 -29.19 1.90 -22.29
CA LYS A 166 -27.81 1.79 -22.82
C LYS A 166 -26.76 2.60 -22.04
N SER A 167 -27.12 3.21 -20.91
CA SER A 167 -26.22 4.07 -20.12
C SER A 167 -25.95 3.48 -18.74
N THR A 168 -24.68 3.50 -18.32
CA THR A 168 -24.23 3.14 -16.97
C THR A 168 -23.72 4.40 -16.28
N SER A 169 -24.34 4.75 -15.15
CA SER A 169 -23.91 5.86 -14.30
C SER A 169 -23.20 5.34 -13.05
N PHE A 170 -22.18 6.06 -12.61
CA PHE A 170 -21.41 5.78 -11.41
C PHE A 170 -21.66 6.90 -10.39
N THR A 171 -22.01 6.55 -9.16
CA THR A 171 -22.26 7.50 -8.07
C THR A 171 -21.37 7.15 -6.90
N LEU A 172 -20.73 8.14 -6.29
CA LEU A 172 -19.93 7.92 -5.09
C LEU A 172 -20.79 7.91 -3.84
N MET A 173 -20.45 7.00 -2.93
CA MET A 173 -21.03 6.98 -1.59
C MET A 173 -20.48 8.15 -0.77
N ASP A 174 -21.34 8.78 0.02
CA ASP A 174 -20.91 9.76 1.02
C ASP A 174 -20.62 9.05 2.35
N ARG A 175 -19.77 9.66 3.18
CA ARG A 175 -19.53 9.18 4.53
C ARG A 175 -20.79 9.45 5.36
N SER A 176 -21.31 8.42 6.03
CA SER A 176 -22.40 8.60 7.00
C SER A 176 -21.95 9.59 8.08
N ARG A 177 -22.70 10.68 8.26
CA ARG A 177 -22.48 11.62 9.37
C ARG A 177 -22.98 10.93 10.64
N ARG A 178 -22.06 10.39 11.44
CA ARG A 178 -22.33 10.06 12.84
C ARG A 178 -22.07 11.27 13.71
#